data_AF-A0A840N8D9-F1
#
_entry.id   AF-A0A840N8D9-F1
#
_cell.length_a   1.000
_cell.length_b   1.000
_cell.length_c   1.000
_cell.angle_alpha   90.00
_cell.angle_beta   90.00
_cell.angle_gamma   90.00
#
_symmetry.space_group_name_H-M   'P 1'
#
loop_
_entity.id
_entity.type
_entity.pdbx_description
1 polymer ?
#
loop_
_entity_poly.entity_id
_entity_poly.type
_entity_poly.pdbx_seq_one_letter_code
_entity_poly.pdbx_strand_id
1 'polypeptide(L)'
;MSASLRPWFGTLPAWQSYPSMLLVTDGGWLAATRYRNHGGADASFFVSGGVVLYVLWFVSSLPGYLLAGQLSDPKKYGVDLVVPAFYAAMLVPAWKGPRRAIPWAVSGVVALAVHWLVPGWWFIIAGAVSGAISAGLMDDDPPAEDARAKHGDPA
;
A
#
# COMPACT_ATOMS: atom_id res chain seq x y z
N MET A 1 0.60 -7.08 2.38
CA MET A 1 1.82 -6.33 2.79
C MET A 1 2.59 -7.02 3.91
N SER A 2 1.92 -7.56 4.94
CA SER A 2 2.61 -8.30 6.02
C SER A 2 3.39 -9.52 5.53
N ALA A 3 2.83 -10.32 4.62
CA ALA A 3 3.51 -11.52 4.07
C ALA A 3 4.82 -11.20 3.31
N SER A 4 4.90 -10.04 2.64
CA SER A 4 6.11 -9.63 1.92
C SER A 4 7.23 -9.11 2.82
N LEU A 5 6.96 -8.90 4.11
CA LEU A 5 7.97 -8.56 5.13
C LEU A 5 8.68 -9.79 5.72
N ARG A 6 8.30 -11.01 5.30
CA ARG A 6 8.93 -12.26 5.77
C ARG A 6 10.46 -12.29 5.62
N PRO A 7 11.09 -11.79 4.53
CA PRO A 7 12.55 -11.74 4.44
C PRO A 7 13.23 -10.79 5.44
N TRP A 8 12.47 -9.87 6.05
CA TRP A 8 12.97 -8.91 7.05
C TRP A 8 12.82 -9.39 8.49
N PHE A 9 11.67 -9.97 8.81
CA PHE A 9 11.34 -10.37 10.18
C PHE A 9 11.30 -11.89 10.38
N GLY A 10 11.55 -12.68 9.33
CA GLY A 10 11.47 -14.14 9.38
C GLY A 10 12.64 -14.83 10.09
N THR A 11 13.75 -14.11 10.29
CA THR A 11 14.94 -14.60 11.03
C THR A 11 14.96 -14.15 12.49
N LEU A 12 14.06 -13.24 12.89
CA LEU A 12 13.94 -12.73 14.26
C LEU A 12 13.04 -13.64 15.10
N PRO A 13 13.29 -13.74 16.41
CA PRO A 13 12.45 -14.52 17.31
C PRO A 13 11.03 -13.96 17.35
N ALA A 14 10.05 -14.85 17.49
CA ALA A 14 8.61 -14.53 17.48
C ALA A 14 8.22 -13.30 18.31
N TRP A 15 8.80 -13.15 19.50
CA TRP A 15 8.50 -12.05 20.41
C TRP A 15 8.97 -10.67 19.90
N GLN A 16 9.92 -10.61 18.97
CA GLN A 16 10.35 -9.36 18.30
C GLN A 16 9.54 -9.12 17.02
N SER A 17 9.23 -10.18 16.27
CA SER A 17 8.50 -10.08 15.01
C SER A 17 7.03 -9.74 15.18
N TYR A 18 6.32 -10.39 16.12
CA TYR A 18 4.87 -10.18 16.28
C TYR A 18 4.48 -8.75 16.69
N PRO A 19 5.15 -8.09 17.66
CA PRO A 19 4.80 -6.72 18.02
C PRO A 19 5.05 -5.73 16.87
N SER A 20 6.10 -5.96 16.07
CA SER A 20 6.39 -5.10 14.92
C SER A 20 5.28 -5.16 13.86
N MET A 21 4.58 -6.28 13.74
CA MET A 21 3.46 -6.42 12.80
C MET A 21 2.26 -5.53 13.13
N LEU A 22 2.09 -5.12 14.39
CA LEU A 22 1.05 -4.17 14.79
C LEU A 22 1.26 -2.75 14.23
N LEU A 23 2.49 -2.44 13.82
CA LEU A 23 2.86 -1.14 13.27
C LEU A 23 2.83 -1.11 11.73
N VAL A 24 2.43 -2.21 11.09
CA VAL A 24 2.29 -2.28 9.64
C VAL A 24 1.19 -1.34 9.17
N THR A 25 1.59 -0.35 8.38
CA THR A 25 0.72 0.53 7.61
C THR A 25 1.14 0.49 6.14
N ASP A 26 0.23 0.77 5.21
CA ASP A 26 0.57 0.74 3.78
C ASP A 26 1.67 1.76 3.43
N GLY A 27 1.60 2.94 4.04
CA GLY A 27 2.62 3.98 3.91
C GLY A 27 3.97 3.58 4.52
N GLY A 28 3.96 3.01 5.73
CA GLY A 28 5.18 2.53 6.40
C GLY A 28 5.83 1.37 5.66
N TRP A 29 5.04 0.43 5.13
CA TRP A 29 5.51 -0.68 4.30
C TRP A 29 6.13 -0.18 2.99
N LEU A 30 5.49 0.77 2.31
CA LEU A 30 6.01 1.33 1.06
C LEU A 30 7.34 2.06 1.31
N ALA A 31 7.43 2.86 2.38
CA ALA A 31 8.65 3.54 2.78
C ALA A 31 9.77 2.55 3.12
N ALA A 32 9.47 1.51 3.91
CA ALA A 32 10.45 0.48 4.27
C ALA A 32 10.91 -0.35 3.07
N THR A 33 10.02 -0.69 2.15
CA THR A 33 10.36 -1.41 0.91
C THR A 33 11.21 -0.54 -0.02
N ARG A 34 10.94 0.77 -0.08
CA ARG A 34 11.82 1.71 -0.81
C ARG A 34 13.19 1.81 -0.17
N TYR A 35 13.26 1.96 1.15
CA TYR A 35 14.52 1.99 1.90
C TYR A 35 15.35 0.71 1.68
N ARG A 36 14.70 -0.46 1.70
CA ARG A 36 15.30 -1.74 1.33
C ARG A 36 15.90 -1.72 -0.08
N ASN A 37 15.14 -1.26 -1.06
CA ASN A 37 15.57 -1.25 -2.47
C ASN A 37 16.77 -0.32 -2.71
N HIS A 38 17.02 0.63 -1.81
CA HIS A 38 18.19 1.52 -1.85
C HIS A 38 19.35 1.01 -0.98
N GLY A 39 19.33 -0.26 -0.54
CA GLY A 39 20.43 -0.90 0.20
C GLY A 39 20.26 -0.92 1.72
N GLY A 40 19.15 -0.40 2.26
CA GLY A 40 18.85 -0.42 3.69
C GLY A 40 18.51 -1.82 4.22
N ALA A 41 18.98 -2.15 5.43
CA ALA A 41 18.71 -3.44 6.07
C ALA A 41 18.21 -3.34 7.52
N ASP A 42 18.04 -2.13 8.05
CA ASP A 42 17.71 -1.93 9.45
C ASP A 42 16.22 -2.10 9.74
N ALA A 43 15.88 -3.14 10.51
CA ALA A 43 14.52 -3.35 11.00
C ALA A 43 14.04 -2.22 11.93
N SER A 44 14.98 -1.49 12.56
CA SER A 44 14.69 -0.33 13.40
C SER A 44 14.05 0.82 12.62
N PHE A 45 14.35 0.98 11.32
CA PHE A 45 13.70 1.98 10.46
C PHE A 45 12.19 1.76 10.39
N PHE A 46 11.77 0.51 10.24
CA PHE A 46 10.35 0.15 10.17
C PHE A 46 9.66 0.33 11.54
N VAL A 47 10.28 -0.16 12.62
CA VAL A 47 9.70 -0.07 13.96
C VAL A 47 9.61 1.38 14.44
N SER A 48 10.68 2.15 14.31
CA SER A 48 10.68 3.57 14.72
C SER A 48 9.73 4.41 13.88
N GLY A 49 9.69 4.21 12.55
CA GLY A 49 8.72 4.88 11.68
C GLY A 49 7.28 4.54 12.06
N GLY A 50 7.01 3.28 12.39
CA GLY A 50 5.72 2.82 12.89
C GLY A 50 5.31 3.48 14.21
N VAL A 51 6.23 3.57 15.17
CA VAL A 51 5.99 4.24 16.47
C VAL A 51 5.73 5.73 16.27
N VAL A 52 6.52 6.41 15.45
CA VAL A 52 6.31 7.84 15.13
C VAL A 52 4.93 8.06 14.50
N LEU A 53 4.54 7.23 13.54
CA LEU A 53 3.22 7.28 12.92
C LEU A 53 2.11 7.04 13.95
N TYR A 54 2.28 6.08 14.85
CA TYR A 54 1.29 5.78 15.89
C TYR A 54 1.10 6.95 16.86
N VAL A 55 2.20 7.56 17.33
CA VAL A 55 2.14 8.74 18.19
C VAL A 55 1.51 9.93 17.46
N LEU A 56 1.93 10.17 16.22
CA LEU A 56 1.38 11.25 15.39
C LEU A 56 -0.12 11.04 15.13
N TRP A 57 -0.56 9.82 14.88
CA TRP A 57 -1.96 9.46 14.74
C TRP A 57 -2.75 9.78 16.02
N PHE A 58 -2.23 9.41 17.18
CA PHE A 58 -2.89 9.70 18.45
C PHE A 58 -3.01 11.22 18.70
N VAL A 59 -1.91 11.95 18.51
CA VAL A 59 -1.87 13.42 18.71
C VAL A 59 -2.76 14.17 17.72
N SER A 60 -2.83 13.71 16.46
CA SER A 60 -3.69 14.33 15.45
C SER A 60 -5.17 13.97 15.57
N SER A 61 -5.49 12.80 16.14
CA SER A 61 -6.87 12.34 16.32
C SER A 61 -7.64 13.18 17.33
N LEU A 62 -7.00 13.64 18.42
CA LEU A 62 -7.67 14.46 19.44
C LEU A 62 -8.21 15.79 18.86
N PRO A 63 -7.40 16.64 18.20
CA PRO A 63 -7.89 17.84 17.54
C PRO A 63 -8.93 17.52 16.47
N GLY A 64 -8.71 16.46 15.68
CA GLY A 64 -9.65 16.03 14.64
C GLY A 64 -11.04 15.72 15.20
N TYR A 65 -11.11 14.99 16.32
CA TYR A 65 -12.36 14.67 17.00
C TYR A 65 -13.06 15.92 17.54
N LEU A 66 -12.32 16.82 18.20
CA LEU A 66 -12.88 18.04 18.76
C LEU A 66 -13.41 18.99 17.69
N LEU A 67 -12.68 19.13 16.58
CA LEU A 67 -13.09 19.96 15.45
C LEU A 67 -14.27 19.35 14.70
N ALA A 68 -14.33 18.01 14.57
CA ALA A 68 -15.45 17.31 13.94
C ALA A 68 -16.79 17.59 14.62
N GLY A 69 -16.81 17.73 15.95
CA GLY A 69 -18.03 18.06 16.71
C GLY A 69 -18.53 19.49 16.51
N GLN A 70 -17.70 20.41 16.01
CA GLN A 70 -18.06 21.81 15.74
C GLN A 70 -18.52 22.05 14.30
N LEU A 71 -18.36 21.07 13.42
CA LEU A 71 -18.78 21.12 12.02
C LEU A 71 -20.30 20.90 11.92
N SER A 72 -21.07 21.99 11.91
CA SER A 72 -22.54 21.96 11.83
C SER A 72 -23.07 21.34 10.53
N ASP A 73 -22.32 21.45 9.42
CA ASP A 73 -22.65 20.86 8.12
C ASP A 73 -21.38 20.33 7.41
N PRO A 74 -21.00 19.07 7.64
CA PRO A 74 -19.79 18.45 7.06
C PRO A 74 -19.75 18.48 5.52
N LYS A 75 -20.91 18.53 4.86
CA LYS A 75 -21.00 18.52 3.39
C LYS A 75 -20.44 19.78 2.76
N LYS A 76 -20.62 20.95 3.41
CA LYS A 76 -20.10 22.23 2.90
C LYS A 76 -18.57 22.30 2.87
N TYR A 77 -17.90 21.52 3.71
CA TYR A 77 -16.44 21.52 3.81
C TYR A 77 -15.78 20.42 2.97
N GLY A 78 -16.57 19.67 2.18
CA GLY A 78 -16.04 18.61 1.33
C GLY A 78 -15.47 17.42 2.11
N VAL A 79 -15.93 17.21 3.34
CA VAL A 79 -15.47 16.10 4.20
C VAL A 79 -15.70 14.74 3.53
N ASP A 80 -16.76 14.62 2.73
CA ASP A 80 -17.07 13.42 1.93
C ASP A 80 -15.99 13.08 0.88
N LEU A 81 -15.21 14.07 0.43
CA LEU A 81 -14.14 13.88 -0.56
C LEU A 81 -12.80 13.49 0.08
N VAL A 82 -12.65 13.63 1.40
CA VAL A 82 -11.35 13.42 2.08
C VAL A 82 -10.85 11.99 1.88
N VAL A 83 -11.73 10.99 2.03
CA VAL A 83 -11.35 9.58 1.87
C VAL A 83 -10.98 9.26 0.41
N PRO A 84 -11.80 9.58 -0.62
CA PRO A 84 -11.40 9.43 -2.01
C PRO A 84 -10.09 10.16 -2.38
N ALA A 85 -9.94 11.41 -1.93
CA ALA A 85 -8.75 12.22 -2.21
C ALA A 85 -7.49 11.64 -1.56
N PHE A 86 -7.61 11.11 -0.34
CA PHE A 86 -6.51 10.41 0.34
C PHE A 86 -6.06 9.18 -0.44
N TYR A 87 -6.98 8.32 -0.87
CA TYR A 87 -6.64 7.16 -1.70
C TYR A 87 -6.03 7.58 -3.04
N ALA A 88 -6.58 8.60 -3.71
CA ALA A 88 -6.02 9.15 -4.94
C ALA A 88 -4.58 9.68 -4.74
N ALA A 89 -4.31 10.35 -3.62
CA ALA A 89 -2.96 10.80 -3.28
C ALA A 89 -1.99 9.64 -3.03
N MET A 90 -2.45 8.51 -2.49
CA MET A 90 -1.63 7.29 -2.33
C MET A 90 -1.25 6.64 -3.66
N LEU A 91 -2.00 6.86 -4.74
CA LEU A 91 -1.62 6.38 -6.08
C LEU A 91 -0.37 7.08 -6.61
N VAL A 92 -0.12 8.34 -6.22
CA VAL A 92 1.04 9.12 -6.69
C VAL A 92 2.38 8.43 -6.38
N PRO A 93 2.70 8.07 -5.12
CA PRO A 93 3.91 7.32 -4.82
C PRO A 93 3.86 5.87 -5.33
N ALA A 94 2.68 5.30 -5.58
CA ALA A 94 2.55 3.96 -6.17
C ALA A 94 2.81 3.95 -7.68
N TRP A 95 2.84 5.11 -8.35
CA TRP A 95 3.02 5.22 -9.79
C TRP A 95 4.41 4.73 -10.21
N LYS A 96 4.43 3.69 -11.04
CA LYS A 96 5.64 3.04 -11.54
C LYS A 96 5.72 3.03 -13.08
N GLY A 97 5.03 3.98 -13.73
CA GLY A 97 5.01 4.15 -15.18
C GLY A 97 3.67 3.78 -15.84
N PRO A 98 3.47 4.17 -17.11
CA PRO A 98 2.20 4.05 -17.81
C PRO A 98 1.74 2.59 -18.01
N ARG A 99 2.68 1.65 -18.20
CA ARG A 99 2.35 0.21 -18.33
C ARG A 99 1.67 -0.35 -17.08
N ARG A 100 2.01 0.16 -15.89
CA ARG A 100 1.41 -0.27 -14.61
C ARG A 100 0.08 0.41 -14.29
N ALA A 101 -0.37 1.36 -15.13
CA ALA A 101 -1.71 1.95 -15.01
C ALA A 101 -2.80 1.08 -15.67
N ILE A 102 -2.42 0.12 -16.53
CA ILE A 102 -3.38 -0.75 -17.22
C ILE A 102 -4.20 -1.61 -16.22
N PRO A 103 -3.60 -2.29 -15.23
CA PRO A 103 -4.39 -3.01 -14.22
C PRO A 103 -5.33 -2.11 -13.42
N TRP A 104 -4.96 -0.84 -13.19
CA TRP A 104 -5.81 0.13 -12.51
C TRP A 104 -7.02 0.51 -13.36
N ALA A 105 -6.82 0.73 -14.66
CA ALA A 105 -7.90 0.99 -15.59
C ALA A 105 -8.86 -0.20 -15.71
N VAL A 106 -8.33 -1.43 -15.85
CA VAL A 106 -9.15 -2.64 -15.91
C VAL A 106 -9.96 -2.82 -14.62
N SER A 107 -9.32 -2.66 -13.46
CA SER A 107 -9.98 -2.68 -12.15
C SER A 107 -11.13 -1.67 -12.07
N GLY A 108 -10.87 -0.42 -12.48
CA GLY A 108 -11.87 0.65 -12.48
C GLY A 108 -13.06 0.38 -13.41
N VAL A 109 -12.81 -0.11 -14.63
CA VAL A 109 -13.87 -0.46 -15.58
C VAL A 109 -14.73 -1.59 -15.04
N VAL A 110 -14.12 -2.65 -14.48
CA VAL A 110 -14.86 -3.77 -13.90
C VAL A 110 -15.66 -3.33 -12.67
N ALA A 111 -15.08 -2.50 -11.80
CA ALA A 111 -15.79 -1.95 -10.65
C ALA A 111 -17.01 -1.14 -11.09
N LEU A 112 -16.87 -0.26 -12.08
CA LEU A 112 -17.98 0.51 -12.62
C LEU A 112 -19.06 -0.39 -13.22
N ALA A 113 -18.67 -1.39 -14.02
CA ALA A 113 -19.62 -2.33 -14.60
C ALA A 113 -20.41 -3.09 -13.51
N VAL A 114 -19.72 -3.62 -12.49
CA VAL A 114 -20.38 -4.36 -11.41
C VAL A 114 -21.25 -3.45 -10.54
N HIS A 115 -20.88 -2.20 -10.33
CA HIS A 115 -21.72 -1.24 -9.61
C HIS A 115 -23.08 -1.02 -10.30
N TRP A 116 -23.10 -1.03 -11.63
CA TRP A 116 -24.33 -0.89 -12.41
C TRP A 116 -25.15 -2.18 -12.50
N LEU A 117 -24.49 -3.35 -12.53
CA LEU A 117 -25.16 -4.64 -12.71
C LEU A 117 -25.65 -5.27 -11.39
N VAL A 118 -24.94 -5.02 -10.28
CA VAL A 118 -25.17 -5.74 -9.02
C VAL A 118 -25.38 -4.75 -7.88
N PRO A 119 -26.53 -4.78 -7.19
CA PRO A 119 -26.74 -3.96 -6.00
C PRO A 119 -25.81 -4.40 -4.86
N GLY A 120 -25.24 -3.43 -4.15
CA GLY A 120 -24.34 -3.64 -3.02
C GLY A 120 -22.88 -3.36 -3.34
N TRP A 121 -21.99 -3.91 -2.51
CA TRP A 121 -20.56 -3.55 -2.48
C TRP A 121 -19.68 -4.49 -3.32
N TRP A 122 -20.29 -5.30 -4.19
CA TRP A 122 -19.61 -6.32 -5.00
C TRP A 122 -18.58 -5.75 -5.97
N PHE A 123 -18.76 -4.49 -6.38
CA PHE A 123 -17.82 -3.79 -7.25
C PHE A 123 -16.42 -3.66 -6.64
N ILE A 124 -16.30 -3.61 -5.30
CA ILE A 124 -15.01 -3.55 -4.60
C ILE A 124 -14.24 -4.85 -4.81
N ILE A 125 -14.90 -5.99 -4.57
CA ILE A 125 -14.28 -7.31 -4.69
C ILE A 125 -13.96 -7.60 -6.16
N ALA A 126 -14.92 -7.37 -7.05
CA ALA A 126 -14.74 -7.64 -8.47
C ALA A 126 -13.63 -6.79 -9.09
N GLY A 127 -13.58 -5.49 -8.76
CA GLY A 127 -12.51 -4.59 -9.21
C GLY A 127 -11.14 -5.00 -8.64
N ALA A 128 -11.07 -5.37 -7.35
CA ALA A 128 -9.81 -5.82 -6.74
C ALA A 128 -9.29 -7.11 -7.39
N VAL A 129 -10.17 -8.10 -7.62
CA VAL A 129 -9.81 -9.38 -8.25
C VAL A 129 -9.38 -9.19 -9.69
N SER A 130 -10.14 -8.42 -10.49
CA SER A 130 -9.78 -8.18 -11.88
C SER A 130 -8.46 -7.42 -12.00
N GLY A 131 -8.23 -6.40 -11.17
CA GLY A 131 -6.97 -5.67 -11.11
C GLY A 131 -5.79 -6.57 -10.73
N ALA A 132 -5.95 -7.45 -9.75
CA ALA A 132 -4.92 -8.39 -9.34
C ALA A 132 -4.58 -9.40 -10.46
N ILE A 133 -5.59 -9.96 -11.13
CA ILE A 133 -5.39 -10.88 -12.25
C ILE A 133 -4.69 -10.17 -13.42
N SER A 134 -5.16 -8.99 -13.81
CA SER A 134 -4.55 -8.22 -14.89
C SER A 134 -3.11 -7.82 -14.56
N ALA A 135 -2.81 -7.43 -13.32
CA ALA A 135 -1.45 -7.14 -12.91
C ALA A 135 -0.55 -8.39 -12.96
N GLY A 136 -1.05 -9.54 -12.48
CA GLY A 136 -0.31 -10.80 -12.49
C GLY A 136 -0.02 -11.32 -13.90
N LEU A 137 -0.91 -11.09 -14.86
CA LEU A 137 -0.70 -11.43 -16.27
C LEU A 137 0.25 -10.47 -17.01
N MET A 138 0.61 -9.34 -16.41
CA MET A 138 1.45 -8.30 -17.03
C MET A 138 2.88 -8.22 -16.47
N ASP A 139 3.12 -8.80 -15.29
CA ASP A 139 4.46 -8.94 -14.69
C ASP A 139 5.18 -10.15 -15.33
N ASP A 140 5.68 -9.95 -16.55
CA ASP A 140 6.49 -10.92 -17.32
C ASP A 140 8.02 -10.70 -17.16
N ASP A 141 8.48 -9.86 -16.22
CA ASP A 141 9.93 -9.70 -16.02
C ASP A 141 10.48 -10.89 -15.21
N PRO A 142 11.40 -11.70 -15.78
CA PRO A 142 12.05 -12.76 -15.02
C PRO A 142 12.81 -12.17 -13.82
N PRO A 143 12.89 -12.89 -12.68
CA PRO A 143 13.68 -12.45 -11.54
C PRO A 143 15.10 -12.10 -11.98
N ALA A 144 15.59 -10.92 -11.59
CA ALA A 144 16.93 -10.41 -11.89
C ALA A 144 18.11 -11.29 -11.40
N GLU A 145 17.81 -12.46 -10.84
CA GLU A 145 18.77 -13.51 -10.50
C GLU A 145 19.36 -14.17 -11.77
N ASP A 146 18.57 -14.31 -12.85
CA ASP A 146 19.03 -14.89 -14.11
C ASP A 146 19.93 -13.97 -14.96
N ALA A 147 19.89 -12.65 -14.71
CA ALA A 147 20.74 -11.70 -15.40
C ALA A 147 22.21 -11.77 -14.92
N ARG A 148 22.43 -12.15 -13.65
CA ARG A 148 23.79 -12.41 -13.14
C ARG A 148 24.31 -13.79 -13.51
N ALA A 149 23.44 -14.78 -13.71
CA ALA A 149 23.83 -16.10 -14.20
C ALA A 149 24.24 -16.11 -15.69
N LYS A 150 23.72 -15.18 -16.50
CA LYS A 150 24.05 -15.05 -17.94
C LYS A 150 25.32 -14.24 -18.25
N HIS A 151 25.84 -13.48 -17.29
CA HIS A 151 27.18 -12.89 -17.37
C HIS A 151 28.14 -13.62 -16.41
N GLY A 152 28.20 -14.95 -16.55
CA GLY A 152 29.42 -15.66 -16.24
C GLY A 152 30.49 -15.18 -17.20
N ASP A 153 31.36 -14.29 -16.73
CA ASP A 153 32.58 -13.93 -17.44
C ASP A 153 33.52 -15.15 -17.46
N PRO A 154 33.94 -15.65 -18.63
CA PRO A 154 35.00 -16.62 -18.74
C PRO A 154 36.34 -15.90 -18.89
N ALA A 155 37.10 -15.75 -17.79
CA ALA A 155 38.57 -15.69 -17.77
C ALA A 155 39.10 -15.66 -16.33
#